data_AF-A0A430KM71-F1
#
_entry.id   AF-A0A430KM71-F1
#
_cell.length_a   1.000
_cell.length_b   1.000
_cell.length_c   1.000
_cell.angle_alpha   90.00
_cell.angle_beta   90.00
_cell.angle_gamma   90.00
#
_symmetry.space_group_name_H-M   'P 1'
#
loop_
_entity.id
_entity.type
_entity.pdbx_description
1 polymer ?
#
loop_
_entity_poly.entity_id
_entity_poly.type
_entity_poly.pdbx_seq_one_letter_code
_entity_poly.pdbx_strand_id
1 'polypeptide(L)'
;MEITSINQPVTEQSKTTEPTQAQQNKTAHNQAILQASLDVSISSGNDSLTLLYRSAVTELNKVLETDLGTSSIQKAYDSGLDVTPEATADRIVSLSGAFFSSYQEQHPEMDLQTQAESFISVISGGIEQGFAEARDILEGLQVLDGDIAANIDTTYDLVQEKLSALTDTLMNSAQATTDGSDADQVS
;
A
#
# COMPACT_ATOMS: atom_id res chain seq x y z
N MET A 1 -1.99 44.99 -47.54
CA MET A 1 -0.68 44.56 -46.98
C MET A 1 -0.95 44.20 -45.53
N GLU A 2 -1.25 42.93 -45.30
CA GLU A 2 -1.47 42.35 -43.97
C GLU A 2 -0.11 41.96 -43.39
N ILE A 3 0.14 42.33 -42.13
CA ILE A 3 1.32 41.89 -41.38
C ILE A 3 0.95 40.65 -40.56
N THR A 4 1.22 39.50 -41.16
CA THR A 4 1.07 38.17 -40.57
C THR A 4 2.30 37.80 -39.74
N SER A 5 2.04 37.32 -38.52
CA SER A 5 2.81 36.42 -37.65
C SER A 5 4.33 36.53 -37.59
N ILE A 6 4.83 36.95 -36.42
CA ILE A 6 6.19 36.65 -35.97
C ILE A 6 6.12 35.53 -34.93
N ASN A 7 6.77 34.43 -35.28
CA ASN A 7 6.99 33.22 -34.50
C ASN A 7 8.24 33.41 -33.61
N GLN A 8 8.14 33.15 -32.30
CA GLN A 8 9.30 32.79 -31.47
C GLN A 8 8.86 31.89 -30.30
N PRO A 9 9.37 30.65 -30.18
CA PRO A 9 9.26 29.86 -28.97
C PRO A 9 10.38 30.25 -28.00
N VAL A 10 10.01 30.67 -26.78
CA VAL A 10 10.97 30.81 -25.69
C VAL A 10 11.14 29.45 -25.03
N THR A 11 12.23 28.77 -25.36
CA THR A 11 12.77 27.65 -24.58
C THR A 11 13.42 28.22 -23.32
N GLU A 12 12.76 28.11 -22.17
CA GLU A 12 13.39 28.33 -20.86
C GLU A 12 14.14 27.06 -20.43
N GLN A 13 15.46 27.18 -20.40
CA GLN A 13 16.39 26.22 -19.84
C GLN A 13 16.20 26.10 -18.33
N SER A 14 15.89 24.90 -17.85
CA SER A 14 15.93 24.55 -16.43
C SER A 14 17.38 24.58 -15.93
N LYS A 15 17.72 25.61 -15.16
CA LYS A 15 19.01 25.77 -14.47
C LYS A 15 18.87 25.16 -13.06
N THR A 16 19.47 23.99 -12.85
CA THR A 16 19.60 23.39 -11.51
C THR A 16 20.38 24.35 -10.62
N THR A 17 19.73 24.87 -9.58
CA THR A 17 20.30 25.89 -8.70
C THR A 17 21.03 25.19 -7.56
N GLU A 18 22.37 25.28 -7.53
CA GLU A 18 23.14 24.81 -6.37
C GLU A 18 22.81 25.67 -5.12
N PRO A 19 22.70 25.06 -3.93
CA PRO A 19 22.37 25.78 -2.72
C PRO A 19 23.47 26.78 -2.35
N THR A 20 23.07 28.02 -2.08
CA THR A 20 23.94 29.11 -1.64
C THR A 20 24.65 28.77 -0.31
N GLN A 21 25.80 29.37 -0.02
CA GLN A 21 26.52 29.18 1.25
C GLN A 21 25.64 29.48 2.48
N ALA A 22 24.70 30.41 2.37
CA ALA A 22 23.71 30.70 3.42
C ALA A 22 22.74 29.53 3.65
N GLN A 23 22.32 28.82 2.58
CA GLN A 23 21.50 27.62 2.69
C GLN A 23 22.30 26.45 3.30
N GLN A 24 23.57 26.29 2.93
CA GLN A 24 24.45 25.28 3.52
C GLN A 24 24.67 25.51 5.02
N ASN A 25 24.92 26.76 5.42
CA ASN A 25 25.07 27.13 6.83
C ASN A 25 23.77 26.91 7.63
N LYS A 26 22.60 27.19 7.03
CA LYS A 26 21.31 26.92 7.65
C LYS A 26 21.08 25.41 7.83
N THR A 27 21.45 24.59 6.86
CA THR A 27 21.37 23.13 6.96
C THR A 27 22.28 22.58 8.05
N ALA A 28 23.54 23.04 8.11
CA ALA A 28 24.48 22.63 9.16
C ALA A 28 24.00 23.03 10.57
N HIS A 29 23.41 24.21 10.69
CA HIS A 29 22.82 24.67 11.95
C HIS A 29 21.59 23.83 12.35
N ASN A 30 20.71 23.52 11.41
CA ASN A 30 19.56 22.65 11.65
C ASN A 30 19.99 21.24 12.08
N GLN A 31 21.05 20.69 11.48
CA GLN A 31 21.62 19.40 11.88
C GLN A 31 22.19 19.43 13.30
N ALA A 32 22.89 20.51 13.68
CA ALA A 32 23.41 20.66 15.04
C ALA A 32 22.28 20.75 16.09
N ILE A 33 21.16 21.40 15.76
CA ILE A 33 19.97 21.46 16.62
C ILE A 33 19.34 20.07 16.79
N LEU A 34 19.21 19.31 15.70
CA LEU A 34 18.71 17.94 15.75
C LEU A 34 19.62 17.03 16.59
N GLN A 35 20.94 17.16 16.43
CA GLN A 35 21.91 16.40 17.22
C GLN A 35 21.86 16.76 18.70
N ALA A 36 21.78 18.06 19.04
CA ALA A 36 21.65 18.48 20.42
C ALA A 36 20.31 18.03 21.05
N SER A 37 19.23 18.03 20.28
CA SER A 37 17.92 17.52 20.72
C SER A 37 17.95 16.01 20.95
N LEU A 38 18.70 15.28 20.11
CA LEU A 38 18.97 13.86 20.25
C LEU A 38 19.80 13.60 21.52
N ASP A 39 20.89 14.33 21.73
CA ASP A 39 21.75 14.20 22.92
C ASP A 39 21.00 14.50 24.23
N VAL A 40 20.09 15.48 24.22
CA VAL A 40 19.20 15.77 25.36
C VAL A 40 18.21 14.64 25.58
N SER A 41 17.60 14.10 24.52
CA SER A 41 16.67 12.97 24.58
C SER A 41 17.37 11.70 25.11
N ILE A 42 18.61 11.47 24.68
CA ILE A 42 19.53 10.43 25.19
C ILE A 42 19.79 10.64 26.69
N SER A 43 20.14 11.86 27.10
CA SER A 43 20.42 12.19 28.51
C SER A 43 19.18 12.08 29.43
N SER A 44 17.98 12.16 28.86
CA SER A 44 16.70 12.09 29.58
C SER A 44 16.20 10.66 29.84
N GLY A 45 16.95 9.63 29.42
CA GLY A 45 16.67 8.22 29.75
C GLY A 45 15.69 7.50 28.83
N ASN A 46 15.21 8.13 27.75
CA ASN A 46 14.29 7.53 26.80
C ASN A 46 14.98 6.61 25.76
N ASP A 47 16.31 6.54 25.81
CA ASP A 47 17.14 5.63 25.01
C ASP A 47 16.90 4.17 25.32
N SER A 48 16.56 3.81 26.56
CA SER A 48 16.37 2.41 26.93
C SER A 48 15.19 1.80 26.16
N LEU A 49 14.12 2.58 25.99
CA LEU A 49 12.94 2.19 25.22
C LEU A 49 13.24 2.17 23.72
N THR A 50 13.96 3.19 23.22
CA THR A 50 14.37 3.24 21.81
C THR A 50 15.31 2.08 21.45
N LEU A 51 16.26 1.76 22.32
CA LEU A 51 17.20 0.66 22.16
C LEU A 51 16.50 -0.69 22.28
N LEU A 52 15.50 -0.80 23.17
CA LEU A 52 14.62 -1.96 23.26
C LEU A 52 13.84 -2.15 21.96
N TYR A 53 13.21 -1.09 21.42
CA TYR A 53 12.51 -1.13 20.14
C TYR A 53 13.45 -1.51 18.99
N ARG A 54 14.65 -0.92 18.92
CA ARG A 54 15.66 -1.28 17.91
C ARG A 54 16.11 -2.72 18.03
N SER A 55 16.28 -3.22 19.25
CA SER A 55 16.67 -4.62 19.49
C SER A 55 15.54 -5.56 19.09
N ALA A 56 14.29 -5.23 19.44
CA ALA A 56 13.10 -5.96 19.03
C ALA A 56 12.95 -5.99 17.50
N VAL A 57 13.05 -4.84 16.83
CA VAL A 57 13.00 -4.74 15.36
C VAL A 57 14.15 -5.51 14.70
N THR A 58 15.34 -5.50 15.29
CA THR A 58 16.50 -6.25 14.80
C THR A 58 16.24 -7.76 14.85
N GLU A 59 15.75 -8.26 15.99
CA GLU A 59 15.48 -9.69 16.15
C GLU A 59 14.26 -10.12 15.32
N LEU A 60 13.22 -9.28 15.21
CA LEU A 60 12.08 -9.51 14.32
C LEU A 60 12.52 -9.59 12.84
N ASN A 61 13.36 -8.67 12.37
CA ASN A 61 13.88 -8.74 10.99
C ASN A 61 14.69 -10.03 10.76
N LYS A 62 15.49 -10.47 11.73
CA LYS A 62 16.27 -11.71 11.64
C LYS A 62 15.39 -12.96 11.59
N VAL A 63 14.32 -12.99 12.37
CA VAL A 63 13.35 -14.10 12.37
C VAL A 63 12.57 -14.13 11.04
N LEU A 64 12.19 -12.96 10.53
CA LEU A 64 11.33 -12.83 9.34
C LEU A 64 12.11 -12.77 8.02
N GLU A 65 13.45 -12.73 8.05
CA GLU A 65 14.29 -12.57 6.85
C GLU A 65 14.10 -13.69 5.83
N THR A 66 13.86 -14.92 6.29
CA THR A 66 13.67 -16.08 5.40
C THR A 66 12.43 -15.92 4.52
N ASP A 67 11.37 -15.32 5.08
CA ASP A 67 10.07 -15.21 4.41
C ASP A 67 9.88 -13.86 3.72
N LEU A 68 10.35 -12.77 4.34
CA LEU A 68 10.12 -11.40 3.87
C LEU A 68 11.34 -10.80 3.17
N GLY A 69 12.53 -11.39 3.31
CA GLY A 69 13.80 -10.85 2.83
C GLY A 69 14.53 -9.95 3.85
N THR A 70 15.77 -9.58 3.53
CA THR A 70 16.65 -8.84 4.45
C THR A 70 16.08 -7.47 4.81
N SER A 71 15.92 -7.23 6.11
CA SER A 71 15.51 -5.95 6.72
C SER A 71 14.17 -5.40 6.21
N SER A 72 13.23 -6.27 5.86
CA SER A 72 11.97 -5.86 5.22
C SER A 72 11.08 -4.97 6.08
N ILE A 73 11.09 -5.14 7.42
CA ILE A 73 10.36 -4.24 8.32
C ILE A 73 10.99 -2.84 8.28
N GLN A 74 12.32 -2.75 8.31
CA GLN A 74 13.01 -1.47 8.28
C GLN A 74 12.83 -0.78 6.93
N LYS A 75 12.91 -1.53 5.82
CA LYS A 75 12.66 -0.99 4.47
C LYS A 75 11.25 -0.45 4.31
N ALA A 76 10.25 -1.14 4.84
CA ALA A 76 8.86 -0.66 4.83
C ALA A 76 8.74 0.67 5.58
N TYR A 77 9.32 0.76 6.79
CA TYR A 77 9.36 1.99 7.56
C TYR A 77 10.10 3.14 6.84
N ASP A 78 11.32 2.87 6.36
CA ASP A 78 12.18 3.86 5.70
C ASP A 78 11.59 4.37 4.37
N SER A 79 10.81 3.54 3.69
CA SER A 79 10.12 3.94 2.45
C SER A 79 9.01 4.96 2.69
N GLY A 80 8.64 5.22 3.94
CA GLY A 80 7.46 6.03 4.27
C GLY A 80 6.17 5.37 3.78
N LEU A 81 6.12 4.03 3.83
CA LEU A 81 4.96 3.28 3.38
C LEU A 81 3.73 3.76 4.14
N ASP A 82 2.70 4.16 3.39
CA ASP A 82 1.42 4.47 3.97
C ASP A 82 0.77 3.18 4.49
N VAL A 83 0.58 3.14 5.81
CA VAL A 83 -0.04 2.05 6.59
C VAL A 83 -1.31 2.52 7.29
N THR A 84 -1.91 3.62 6.82
CA THR A 84 -3.29 3.97 7.19
C THR A 84 -4.24 2.80 6.86
N PRO A 85 -5.37 2.69 7.55
CA PRO A 85 -6.39 1.68 7.23
C PRO A 85 -6.78 1.67 5.76
N GLU A 86 -6.96 2.84 5.16
CA GLU A 86 -7.33 3.02 3.77
C GLU A 86 -6.26 2.49 2.81
N ALA A 87 -5.00 2.91 2.98
CA ALA A 87 -3.91 2.47 2.11
C ALA A 87 -3.63 0.97 2.25
N THR A 88 -3.83 0.42 3.45
CA THR A 88 -3.69 -1.01 3.70
C THR A 88 -4.82 -1.80 3.04
N ALA A 89 -6.06 -1.35 3.18
CA ALA A 89 -7.23 -1.95 2.53
C ALA A 89 -7.10 -1.94 1.00
N ASP A 90 -6.65 -0.83 0.42
CA ASP A 90 -6.37 -0.70 -1.01
C ASP A 90 -5.32 -1.73 -1.47
N ARG A 91 -4.25 -1.90 -0.70
CA ARG A 91 -3.18 -2.85 -1.01
C ARG A 91 -3.67 -4.30 -0.98
N ILE A 92 -4.49 -4.67 0.01
CA ILE A 92 -5.07 -6.01 0.13
C ILE A 92 -5.96 -6.32 -1.08
N VAL A 93 -6.93 -5.45 -1.38
CA VAL A 93 -7.89 -5.70 -2.47
C VAL A 93 -7.20 -5.65 -3.83
N SER A 94 -6.25 -4.73 -4.04
CA SER A 94 -5.50 -4.65 -5.29
C SER A 94 -4.64 -5.90 -5.52
N LEU A 95 -3.95 -6.39 -4.49
CA LEU A 95 -3.13 -7.58 -4.58
C LEU A 95 -3.98 -8.82 -4.89
N SER A 96 -5.06 -9.01 -4.14
CA SER A 96 -5.97 -10.15 -4.35
C SER A 96 -6.63 -10.09 -5.73
N GLY A 97 -7.15 -8.94 -6.12
CA GLY A 97 -7.81 -8.74 -7.41
C GLY A 97 -6.88 -8.94 -8.62
N ALA A 98 -5.58 -8.67 -8.48
CA ALA A 98 -4.59 -8.87 -9.54
C ALA A 98 -4.47 -10.34 -10.00
N PHE A 99 -4.91 -11.30 -9.19
CA PHE A 99 -4.90 -12.72 -9.56
C PHE A 99 -6.03 -13.12 -10.51
N PHE A 100 -7.02 -12.25 -10.77
CA PHE A 100 -8.19 -12.64 -11.55
C PHE A 100 -7.81 -13.14 -12.94
N SER A 101 -6.98 -12.42 -13.70
CA SER A 101 -6.56 -12.84 -15.04
C SER A 101 -5.94 -14.24 -15.06
N SER A 102 -5.10 -14.55 -14.06
CA SER A 102 -4.48 -15.89 -13.96
C SER A 102 -5.49 -16.96 -13.55
N TYR A 103 -6.48 -16.62 -12.72
CA TYR A 103 -7.59 -17.50 -12.39
C TYR A 103 -8.39 -17.86 -13.65
N GLN A 104 -8.69 -16.88 -14.51
CA GLN A 104 -9.41 -17.12 -15.77
C GLN A 104 -8.66 -18.08 -16.69
N GLU A 105 -7.35 -17.90 -16.85
CA GLU A 105 -6.49 -18.77 -17.67
C GLU A 105 -6.44 -20.22 -17.16
N GLN A 106 -6.57 -20.41 -15.84
CA GLN A 106 -6.58 -21.72 -15.19
C GLN A 106 -7.95 -22.41 -15.21
N HIS A 107 -9.03 -21.64 -15.46
CA HIS A 107 -10.40 -22.11 -15.47
C HIS A 107 -11.14 -21.83 -16.80
N PRO A 108 -10.56 -22.21 -17.97
CA PRO A 108 -11.16 -21.95 -19.29
C PRO A 108 -12.47 -22.73 -19.52
N GLU A 109 -12.76 -23.73 -18.70
CA GLU A 109 -13.99 -24.52 -18.74
C GLU A 109 -15.22 -23.78 -18.20
N MET A 110 -15.02 -22.71 -17.43
CA MET A 110 -16.09 -21.91 -16.84
C MET A 110 -16.43 -20.72 -17.74
N ASP A 111 -17.70 -20.29 -17.80
CA ASP A 111 -18.04 -19.00 -18.39
C ASP A 111 -17.53 -17.83 -17.51
N LEU A 112 -17.45 -16.64 -18.09
CA LEU A 112 -16.87 -15.47 -17.42
C LEU A 112 -17.61 -15.10 -16.12
N GLN A 113 -18.93 -15.25 -16.08
CA GLN A 113 -19.73 -14.97 -14.90
C GLN A 113 -19.36 -15.94 -13.77
N THR A 114 -19.36 -17.23 -14.07
CA THR A 114 -18.99 -18.29 -13.13
C THR A 114 -17.55 -18.15 -12.64
N GLN A 115 -16.61 -17.77 -13.52
CA GLN A 115 -15.23 -17.48 -13.13
C GLN A 115 -15.16 -16.33 -12.12
N ALA A 116 -15.87 -15.23 -12.39
CA ALA A 116 -15.86 -14.06 -11.53
C ALA A 116 -16.53 -14.34 -10.16
N GLU A 117 -17.67 -15.04 -10.14
CA GLU A 117 -18.36 -15.43 -8.90
C GLU A 117 -17.47 -16.35 -8.04
N SER A 118 -16.88 -17.38 -8.66
CA SER A 118 -16.01 -18.33 -7.97
C SER A 118 -14.74 -17.66 -7.45
N PHE A 119 -14.12 -16.79 -8.26
CA PHE A 119 -12.94 -16.04 -7.86
C PHE A 119 -13.21 -15.14 -6.66
N ILE A 120 -14.28 -14.34 -6.70
CA ILE A 120 -14.69 -13.49 -5.59
C ILE A 120 -14.90 -14.33 -4.33
N SER A 121 -15.58 -15.48 -4.42
CA SER A 121 -15.77 -16.37 -3.27
C SER A 121 -14.44 -16.84 -2.68
N VAL A 122 -13.47 -17.21 -3.50
CA VAL A 122 -12.15 -17.69 -3.05
C VAL A 122 -11.37 -16.58 -2.35
N ILE A 123 -11.25 -15.40 -2.98
CA ILE A 123 -10.47 -14.32 -2.38
C ILE A 123 -11.14 -13.76 -1.12
N SER A 124 -12.47 -13.69 -1.08
CA SER A 124 -13.21 -13.23 0.10
C SER A 124 -12.98 -14.17 1.28
N GLY A 125 -13.04 -15.49 1.04
CA GLY A 125 -12.76 -16.48 2.07
C GLY A 125 -11.32 -16.43 2.59
N GLY A 126 -10.35 -16.27 1.70
CA GLY A 126 -8.94 -16.16 2.08
C GLY A 126 -8.64 -14.88 2.88
N ILE A 127 -9.24 -13.75 2.49
CA ILE A 127 -9.11 -12.48 3.21
C ILE A 127 -9.71 -12.59 4.62
N GLU A 128 -10.94 -13.11 4.72
CA GLU A 128 -11.63 -13.31 6.01
C GLU A 128 -10.81 -14.18 6.96
N GLN A 129 -10.32 -15.32 6.46
CA GLN A 129 -9.47 -16.22 7.24
C GLN A 129 -8.18 -15.52 7.69
N GLY A 130 -7.50 -14.82 6.78
CA GLY A 130 -6.26 -14.09 7.10
C GLY A 130 -6.46 -13.00 8.15
N PHE A 131 -7.60 -12.28 8.11
CA PHE A 131 -7.95 -11.30 9.14
C PHE A 131 -8.18 -11.94 10.51
N ALA A 132 -8.93 -13.04 10.56
CA ALA A 132 -9.17 -13.76 11.81
C ALA A 132 -7.87 -14.27 12.43
N GLU A 133 -7.01 -14.93 11.64
CA GLU A 133 -5.73 -15.45 12.11
C GLU A 133 -4.78 -14.31 12.57
N ALA A 134 -4.74 -13.20 11.83
CA ALA A 134 -3.93 -12.05 12.21
C ALA A 134 -4.40 -11.42 13.53
N ARG A 135 -5.72 -11.31 13.75
CA ARG A 135 -6.27 -10.84 15.04
C ARG A 135 -5.92 -11.77 16.17
N ASP A 136 -6.10 -13.08 16.00
CA ASP A 136 -5.79 -14.08 17.03
C ASP A 136 -4.31 -14.00 17.45
N ILE A 137 -3.40 -13.80 16.48
CA ILE A 137 -1.98 -13.59 16.76
C ILE A 137 -1.76 -12.32 17.59
N LEU A 138 -2.36 -11.19 17.18
CA LEU A 138 -2.18 -9.90 17.87
C LEU A 138 -2.81 -9.89 19.27
N GLU A 139 -3.93 -10.59 19.45
CA GLU A 139 -4.53 -10.82 20.77
C GLU A 139 -3.63 -11.69 21.64
N GLY A 140 -3.09 -12.78 21.10
CA GLY A 140 -2.14 -13.65 21.81
C GLY A 140 -0.85 -12.93 22.22
N LEU A 141 -0.43 -11.94 21.43
CA LEU A 141 0.69 -11.04 21.74
C LEU A 141 0.32 -9.91 22.72
N GLN A 142 -0.96 -9.79 23.10
CA GLN A 142 -1.49 -8.74 23.98
C GLN A 142 -1.24 -7.32 23.46
N VAL A 143 -1.18 -7.14 22.14
CA VAL A 143 -0.98 -5.84 21.48
C VAL A 143 -2.26 -5.30 20.83
N LEU A 144 -3.33 -6.09 20.80
CA LEU A 144 -4.62 -5.73 20.21
C LEU A 144 -5.45 -4.86 21.17
N ASP A 145 -5.05 -3.60 21.35
CA ASP A 145 -5.74 -2.62 22.20
C ASP A 145 -5.68 -1.21 21.60
N GLY A 146 -6.57 -0.33 22.07
CA GLY A 146 -6.63 1.09 21.68
C GLY A 146 -6.66 1.31 20.17
N ASP A 147 -5.79 2.21 19.70
CA ASP A 147 -5.72 2.60 18.30
C ASP A 147 -5.36 1.42 17.37
N ILE A 148 -4.65 0.39 17.85
CA ILE A 148 -4.31 -0.78 17.05
C ILE A 148 -5.59 -1.57 16.72
N ALA A 149 -6.39 -1.87 17.74
CA ALA A 149 -7.67 -2.56 17.55
C ALA A 149 -8.60 -1.76 16.63
N ALA A 150 -8.76 -0.46 16.89
CA ALA A 150 -9.61 0.42 16.09
C ALA A 150 -9.17 0.53 14.62
N ASN A 151 -7.86 0.64 14.36
CA ASN A 151 -7.34 0.69 13.00
C ASN A 151 -7.50 -0.63 12.26
N ILE A 152 -7.37 -1.78 12.94
CA ILE A 152 -7.60 -3.10 12.34
C ILE A 152 -9.07 -3.27 11.98
N ASP A 153 -9.99 -2.91 12.88
CA ASP A 153 -11.43 -2.95 12.61
C ASP A 153 -11.77 -2.06 11.41
N THR A 154 -11.24 -0.84 11.38
CA THR A 154 -11.44 0.09 10.26
C THR A 154 -10.86 -0.46 8.95
N THR A 155 -9.69 -1.10 9.00
CA THR A 155 -9.07 -1.71 7.81
C THR A 155 -9.94 -2.84 7.29
N TYR A 156 -10.48 -3.68 8.18
CA TYR A 156 -11.39 -4.76 7.82
C TYR A 156 -12.64 -4.21 7.12
N ASP A 157 -13.33 -3.24 7.71
CA ASP A 157 -14.54 -2.64 7.13
C ASP A 157 -14.27 -2.07 5.73
N LEU A 158 -13.16 -1.36 5.56
CA LEU A 158 -12.74 -0.80 4.27
C LEU A 158 -12.40 -1.89 3.24
N VAL A 159 -11.80 -3.01 3.67
CA VAL A 159 -11.56 -4.15 2.78
C VAL A 159 -12.88 -4.73 2.30
N GLN A 160 -13.86 -4.92 3.18
CA GLN A 160 -15.17 -5.45 2.82
C GLN A 160 -15.90 -4.52 1.84
N GLU A 161 -15.86 -3.21 2.07
CA GLU A 161 -16.41 -2.21 1.14
C GLU A 161 -15.77 -2.30 -0.25
N LYS A 162 -14.43 -2.29 -0.30
CA LYS A 162 -13.66 -2.34 -1.56
C LYS A 162 -13.86 -3.67 -2.29
N LEU A 163 -14.01 -4.76 -1.56
CA LEU A 163 -14.28 -6.08 -2.13
C LEU A 163 -15.70 -6.18 -2.71
N SER A 164 -16.68 -5.54 -2.06
CA SER A 164 -18.01 -5.38 -2.65
C SER A 164 -17.95 -4.59 -3.96
N ALA A 165 -17.22 -3.48 -3.99
CA ALA A 165 -17.05 -2.67 -5.20
C ALA A 165 -16.33 -3.42 -6.33
N LEU A 166 -15.32 -4.22 -5.98
CA LEU A 166 -14.64 -5.11 -6.93
C LEU A 166 -15.61 -6.16 -7.49
N THR A 167 -16.42 -6.77 -6.63
CA THR A 167 -17.44 -7.76 -7.02
C THR A 167 -18.39 -7.15 -8.04
N ASP A 168 -18.95 -5.98 -7.76
CA ASP A 168 -19.85 -5.27 -8.68
C ASP A 168 -19.17 -4.98 -10.02
N THR A 169 -17.90 -4.56 -9.98
CA THR A 169 -17.12 -4.27 -11.19
C THR A 169 -16.93 -5.52 -12.06
N LEU A 170 -16.58 -6.66 -11.46
CA LEU A 170 -16.38 -7.91 -12.17
C LEU A 170 -17.69 -8.49 -12.71
N MET A 171 -18.77 -8.44 -11.91
CA MET A 171 -20.10 -8.93 -12.32
C MET A 171 -20.67 -8.12 -13.49
N ASN A 172 -20.57 -6.79 -13.43
CA ASN A 172 -21.04 -5.92 -14.52
C ASN A 172 -20.24 -6.16 -15.81
N SER A 173 -18.93 -6.37 -15.68
CA SER A 173 -18.06 -6.67 -16.83
C SER A 173 -18.42 -8.02 -17.46
N ALA A 174 -18.71 -9.04 -16.66
CA ALA A 174 -19.14 -10.35 -17.13
C ALA A 174 -20.49 -10.30 -17.88
N GLN A 175 -21.46 -9.54 -17.36
CA GLN A 175 -22.77 -9.38 -17.99
C GLN A 175 -22.68 -8.64 -19.34
N ALA A 176 -21.90 -7.57 -19.43
CA ALA A 176 -21.73 -6.81 -20.67
C ALA A 176 -21.12 -7.65 -21.82
N THR A 177 -20.25 -8.60 -21.50
CA THR A 177 -19.67 -9.51 -22.51
C THR A 177 -20.63 -10.62 -22.96
N THR A 178 -21.63 -10.96 -22.14
CA THR A 178 -22.60 -12.02 -22.45
C THR A 178 -23.70 -11.49 -23.38
N ASP A 179 -24.15 -10.24 -23.17
CA ASP A 179 -25.20 -9.59 -23.99
C ASP A 179 -24.71 -9.13 -25.37
N GLY A 180 -23.40 -8.93 -25.55
CA GLY A 180 -22.81 -8.52 -26.83
C GLY A 180 -22.66 -9.63 -27.87
N SER A 181 -22.79 -10.90 -27.47
CA SER A 181 -22.58 -12.06 -28.36
C SER A 181 -23.85 -12.50 -29.11
N ASP A 182 -25.03 -11.95 -28.80
CA ASP A 182 -26.31 -12.34 -29.43
C ASP A 182 -26.73 -11.41 -30.59
N ALA A 183 -25.96 -10.35 -30.88
CA ALA A 183 -26.32 -9.33 -31.86
C ALA A 183 -25.73 -9.52 -33.28
N ASP A 184 -24.88 -10.53 -33.53
CA ASP A 184 -24.14 -10.68 -34.80
C ASP A 184 -24.48 -11.96 -35.60
N GLN A 185 -25.66 -12.55 -35.37
CA GLN A 185 -26.19 -13.66 -36.18
C GLN A 185 -27.55 -13.36 -36.83
N VAL A 186 -27.74 -12.15 -37.35
CA VAL A 186 -28.79 -11.91 -38.36
C VAL A 186 -28.33 -10.82 -39.34
N SER A 187 -27.64 -11.19 -40.42
CA SER A 187 -27.75 -10.57 -41.76
C SER A 187 -27.00 -11.39 -42.82
#